data_AF-A0A954GS82-F1
#
_entry.id   AF-A0A954GS82-F1
#
_cell.length_a   1.000
_cell.length_b   1.000
_cell.length_c   1.000
_cell.angle_alpha   90.00
_cell.angle_beta   90.00
_cell.angle_gamma   90.00
#
_symmetry.space_group_name_H-M   'P 1'
#
loop_
_entity.id
_entity.type
_entity.pdbx_description
1 polymer ?
#
loop_
_entity_poly.entity_id
_entity_poly.type
_entity_poly.pdbx_seq_one_letter_code
_entity_poly.pdbx_strand_id
1 'polypeptide(L)'
;RLNIRDPAETQLFACGPEIMMSYSATAALDRDIPRDNIWFSMERHMNCAIGHCGRCQFGSHFICTSGPVFRYNDVQQLLTIHGL
;
A
#
# COMPACT_ATOMS: atom_id res chain seq x y z
N ARG A 1 -15.55 -9.89 -15.04
CA ARG A 1 -14.95 -10.23 -13.72
C ARG A 1 -13.56 -10.80 -13.99
N LEU A 2 -12.49 -10.34 -13.31
CA LEU A 2 -11.14 -10.88 -13.51
C LEU A 2 -11.10 -12.35 -13.09
N ASN A 3 -10.61 -13.22 -13.96
CA ASN A 3 -10.46 -14.66 -13.70
C ASN A 3 -9.05 -14.93 -13.15
N ILE A 4 -8.95 -15.18 -11.84
CA ILE A 4 -7.68 -15.48 -11.17
C ILE A 4 -7.49 -16.99 -11.18
N ARG A 5 -6.44 -17.45 -11.86
CA ARG A 5 -6.17 -18.89 -12.06
C ARG A 5 -5.50 -19.54 -10.85
N ASP A 6 -4.50 -18.86 -10.28
CA ASP A 6 -3.75 -19.33 -9.13
C ASP A 6 -3.55 -18.16 -8.14
N PRO A 7 -4.39 -18.04 -7.12
CA PRO A 7 -4.29 -16.97 -6.13
C PRO A 7 -2.96 -16.94 -5.39
N ALA A 8 -2.35 -18.11 -5.13
CA ALA A 8 -1.11 -18.21 -4.35
C ALA A 8 0.10 -17.60 -5.09
N GLU A 9 0.10 -17.70 -6.42
CA GLU A 9 1.15 -17.13 -7.30
C GLU A 9 0.76 -15.76 -7.88
N THR A 10 -0.44 -15.25 -7.58
CA THR A 10 -0.91 -13.95 -8.08
C THR A 10 -0.41 -12.82 -7.19
N GLN A 11 0.11 -11.75 -7.80
CA GLN A 11 0.51 -10.51 -7.13
C GLN A 11 -0.46 -9.38 -7.49
N LEU A 12 -0.88 -8.59 -6.49
CA LEU A 12 -1.65 -7.35 -6.70
C LEU A 12 -0.73 -6.16 -6.44
N PHE A 13 -0.69 -5.23 -7.41
CA PHE A 13 -0.08 -3.92 -7.24
C PHE A 13 -1.15 -2.85 -7.38
N ALA A 14 -1.16 -1.86 -6.49
CA ALA A 14 -2.03 -0.69 -6.63
C ALA A 14 -1.30 0.61 -6.29
N CYS A 15 -1.70 1.68 -6.97
CA CYS A 15 -1.34 3.07 -6.69
C CYS A 15 -2.59 3.93 -6.85
N GLY A 16 -2.75 4.96 -6.03
CA GLY A 16 -3.90 5.85 -6.08
C GLY A 16 -4.45 6.18 -4.69
N PRO A 17 -5.70 6.67 -4.60
CA PRO A 17 -6.30 7.05 -3.32
C PRO A 17 -6.28 5.89 -2.32
N GLU A 18 -5.89 6.17 -1.08
CA GLU A 18 -5.76 5.15 -0.02
C GLU A 18 -7.04 4.32 0.15
N ILE A 19 -8.21 4.97 0.09
CA ILE A 19 -9.50 4.27 0.15
C ILE A 19 -9.69 3.27 -0.99
N MET A 20 -9.24 3.61 -2.21
CA MET A 20 -9.30 2.70 -3.35
C MET A 20 -8.38 1.50 -3.10
N MET A 21 -7.15 1.76 -2.63
CA MET A 21 -6.18 0.70 -2.34
C MET A 21 -6.69 -0.24 -1.24
N SER A 22 -7.32 0.27 -0.18
CA SER A 22 -7.96 -0.55 0.86
C SER A 22 -9.02 -1.49 0.28
N TYR A 23 -9.91 -0.99 -0.57
CA TYR A 23 -10.92 -1.83 -1.23
C TYR A 23 -10.33 -2.79 -2.27
N SER A 24 -9.25 -2.41 -2.95
CA SER A 24 -8.50 -3.32 -3.82
C SER A 24 -7.88 -4.48 -3.04
N ALA A 25 -7.30 -4.22 -1.85
CA ALA A 25 -6.84 -5.28 -0.96
C ALA A 25 -7.99 -6.18 -0.49
N THR A 26 -9.12 -5.62 -0.07
CA THR A 26 -10.30 -6.44 0.30
C THR A 26 -10.72 -7.34 -0.86
N ALA A 27 -10.84 -6.80 -2.07
CA ALA A 27 -11.21 -7.58 -3.24
C ALA A 27 -10.18 -8.68 -3.59
N ALA A 28 -8.88 -8.46 -3.33
CA ALA A 28 -7.85 -9.47 -3.52
C ALA A 28 -7.93 -10.58 -2.47
N LEU A 29 -8.12 -10.22 -1.20
CA LEU A 29 -8.29 -11.17 -0.10
C LEU A 29 -9.54 -12.03 -0.29
N ASP A 30 -10.65 -11.46 -0.77
CA ASP A 30 -11.88 -12.19 -1.13
C ASP A 30 -11.69 -13.19 -2.28
N ARG A 31 -10.54 -13.17 -2.95
CA ARG A 31 -10.14 -14.07 -4.04
C ARG A 31 -8.94 -14.95 -3.66
N ASP A 32 -8.68 -15.08 -2.36
CA ASP A 32 -7.63 -15.91 -1.79
C ASP A 32 -6.20 -15.50 -2.19
N ILE A 33 -5.98 -14.27 -2.69
CA ILE A 33 -4.63 -13.76 -2.90
C ILE A 33 -4.00 -13.57 -1.51
N PRO A 34 -2.82 -14.17 -1.24
CA PRO A 34 -2.13 -14.01 0.02
C PRO A 34 -1.85 -12.55 0.33
N ARG A 35 -1.99 -12.16 1.59
CA ARG A 35 -1.77 -10.78 2.04
C ARG A 35 -0.38 -10.26 1.66
N ASP A 36 0.62 -11.13 1.75
CA ASP A 36 2.03 -10.85 1.41
C ASP A 36 2.24 -10.57 -0.08
N ASN A 37 1.29 -10.96 -0.93
CA ASN A 37 1.31 -10.73 -2.38
C ASN A 37 0.62 -9.42 -2.80
N ILE A 38 0.17 -8.61 -1.83
CA ILE A 38 -0.46 -7.32 -2.09
C ILE A 38 0.54 -6.21 -1.81
N TRP A 39 0.72 -5.33 -2.78
CA TRP A 39 1.71 -4.27 -2.76
C TRP A 39 1.08 -2.93 -3.11
N PHE A 40 1.45 -1.89 -2.38
CA PHE A 40 0.97 -0.53 -2.58
C PHE A 40 2.11 0.43 -2.83
N SER A 41 1.96 1.27 -3.85
CA SER A 41 2.78 2.46 -4.03
C SER A 41 2.12 3.62 -3.28
N MET A 42 2.64 3.92 -2.11
CA MET A 42 2.16 4.98 -1.23
C MET A 42 2.61 6.35 -1.74
N GLU A 43 1.67 7.30 -1.74
CA GLU A 43 1.90 8.67 -2.16
C GLU A 43 1.63 9.64 -1.00
N ARG A 44 2.61 10.49 -0.70
CA ARG A 44 2.50 11.59 0.27
C ARG A 44 3.19 12.82 -0.28
N HIS A 45 2.92 13.97 0.33
CA HIS A 45 3.60 15.21 -0.05
C HIS A 45 5.12 15.11 0.18
N MET A 46 5.87 14.82 -0.88
CA MET A 46 7.33 14.76 -0.85
C MET A 46 7.93 16.13 -1.19
N ASN A 47 8.81 16.65 -0.33
CA ASN A 47 9.49 17.93 -0.56
C ASN A 47 11.02 17.75 -0.63
N CYS A 48 11.64 17.26 0.44
CA CYS A 48 13.10 17.13 0.47
C CYS A 48 13.63 15.84 -0.18
N ALA A 49 12.82 14.78 -0.26
CA ALA A 49 13.19 13.44 -0.72
C ALA A 49 14.37 12.73 0.00
N ILE A 50 14.99 13.36 1.01
CA ILE A 50 16.15 12.82 1.76
C ILE A 50 15.87 12.51 3.24
N GLY A 51 14.61 12.39 3.64
CA GLY A 51 14.22 12.06 5.03
C GLY A 51 14.37 13.19 6.05
N HIS A 52 14.72 14.40 5.61
CA HIS A 52 14.98 15.54 6.49
C HIS A 52 13.71 16.30 6.94
N CYS A 53 12.75 16.51 6.04
CA CYS A 53 11.62 17.43 6.29
C CYS A 53 10.36 16.80 6.89
N GLY A 54 10.26 15.47 6.93
CA GLY A 54 9.10 14.74 7.49
C GLY A 54 7.77 14.85 6.71
N ARG A 55 7.65 15.63 5.63
CA ARG A 55 6.37 15.79 4.92
C ARG A 55 5.82 14.51 4.29
N CYS A 56 6.71 13.59 3.93
CA CYS A 56 6.35 12.27 3.40
C CYS A 56 6.27 11.20 4.51
N GLN A 57 6.11 11.61 5.78
CA GLN A 57 5.94 10.68 6.88
C GLN A 57 4.59 9.98 6.78
N PHE A 58 4.60 8.68 7.03
CA PHE A 58 3.43 7.83 7.13
C PHE A 58 3.66 6.83 8.27
N GLY A 59 3.00 7.07 9.41
CA GLY A 59 3.33 6.37 10.65
C GLY A 59 4.80 6.55 11.04
N SER A 60 5.53 5.44 11.21
CA SER A 60 6.97 5.41 11.48
C SER A 60 7.85 5.46 10.22
N HIS A 61 7.26 5.46 9.03
CA HIS A 61 8.01 5.41 7.76
C HIS A 61 8.15 6.80 7.13
N PHE A 62 9.31 7.07 6.55
CA PHE A 62 9.46 8.14 5.56
C PHE A 62 9.41 7.52 4.18
N ILE A 63 8.36 7.81 3.42
CA ILE A 63 8.16 7.24 2.08
C ILE A 63 9.36 7.51 1.15
N CYS A 64 10.00 8.67 1.28
CA CYS A 64 11.14 8.99 0.41
C CYS A 64 12.41 8.17 0.67
N THR A 65 12.59 7.59 1.86
CA THR A 65 13.80 6.81 2.20
C THR A 65 13.51 5.32 2.39
N SER A 66 12.33 4.97 2.91
CA SER A 66 11.87 3.58 3.01
C SER A 66 11.38 3.03 1.67
N GLY A 67 11.21 3.90 0.67
CA GLY A 67 10.65 3.59 -0.65
C GLY A 67 9.15 3.85 -0.68
N PRO A 68 8.57 4.12 -1.86
CA PRO A 68 7.13 4.30 -1.98
C PRO A 68 6.38 2.97 -2.02
N VAL A 69 7.05 1.86 -2.35
CA VAL A 69 6.40 0.55 -2.50
C VAL A 69 6.51 -0.25 -1.20
N PHE A 70 5.36 -0.49 -0.58
CA PHE A 70 5.24 -1.27 0.66
C PHE A 70 4.40 -2.52 0.42
N ARG A 71 4.66 -3.57 1.20
CA ARG A 71 3.71 -4.68 1.29
C ARG A 71 2.50 -4.22 2.09
N TYR A 72 1.34 -4.75 1.75
CA TYR A 72 0.10 -4.42 2.46
C TYR A 72 0.21 -4.69 3.97
N ASN A 73 0.92 -5.74 4.40
CA ASN A 73 1.16 -6.03 5.82
C ASN A 73 1.78 -4.86 6.59
N ASP A 74 2.67 -4.12 5.95
CA ASP A 74 3.45 -3.06 6.60
C ASP A 74 2.61 -1.79 6.81
N VAL A 75 1.60 -1.58 5.96
CA VAL A 75 0.85 -0.31 5.88
C VAL A 75 -0.64 -0.44 6.17
N GLN A 76 -1.19 -1.66 6.25
CA GLN A 76 -2.62 -1.92 6.44
C GLN A 76 -3.22 -1.13 7.60
N GLN A 77 -2.54 -1.12 8.76
CA GLN A 77 -3.05 -0.46 9.96
C GLN A 77 -3.09 1.06 9.82
N LEU A 78 -2.22 1.62 8.99
CA LEU A 78 -2.15 3.06 8.75
C LEU A 78 -3.24 3.52 7.79
N LEU A 79 -3.62 2.67 6.81
CA LEU A 79 -4.67 2.94 5.83
C LEU A 79 -6.09 3.04 6.42
N THR A 80 -6.32 2.54 7.64
CA THR A 80 -7.64 2.59 8.29
C THR A 80 -7.87 3.85 9.12
N ILE A 81 -6.86 4.70 9.27
CA ILE A 81 -6.92 5.90 10.11
C ILE A 81 -7.30 7.10 9.25
N HIS A 82 -8.48 7.68 9.52
CA HIS A 82 -8.95 8.84 8.80
C HIS A 82 -8.14 10.10 9.15
N GLY A 83 -7.61 10.78 8.13
CA GLY A 83 -6.90 12.05 8.29
C GLY A 83 -5.42 11.92 8.63
N LEU A 84 -4.84 10.73 8.49
CA LEU A 84 -3.41 10.49 8.64
C LEU A 84 -2.64 11.10 7.46
#